data_AF-A0A7R9XME2-F1
#
_entry.id   AF-A0A7R9XME2-F1
#
_cell.length_a   1.000
_cell.length_b   1.000
_cell.length_c   1.000
_cell.angle_alpha   90.00
_cell.angle_beta   90.00
_cell.angle_gamma   90.00
#
_symmetry.space_group_name_H-M   'P 1'
#
loop_
_entity.id
_entity.type
_entity.pdbx_description
1 polymer ?
#
loop_
_entity_poly.entity_id
_entity_poly.type
_entity_poly.pdbx_seq_one_letter_code
_entity_poly.pdbx_strand_id
1 'polypeptide(L)'
;KKISDFKHHLPIIQVLCNPGLRERHWEKVSEIVGFPLVPGPELTLSRIIDMNLDDHIEKLEPLSEAASKEYTLERNLERMMSEWANIEFTILEYRDTGTYVLSAVDDIQVMLDDHIVKT
;
A
#
# COMPACT_ATOMS: atom_id res chain seq x y z
N LYS A 1 -22.57 -29.21 -2.54
CA LYS A 1 -21.31 -29.43 -3.30
C LYS A 1 -20.75 -28.10 -3.84
N LYS A 2 -21.47 -27.34 -4.67
CA LYS A 2 -21.01 -26.04 -5.25
C LYS A 2 -20.34 -25.01 -4.31
N ILE A 3 -20.76 -24.87 -3.05
CA ILE A 3 -20.19 -23.89 -2.11
C ILE A 3 -18.83 -24.34 -1.55
N SER A 4 -18.61 -25.65 -1.41
CA SER A 4 -17.35 -26.18 -0.86
C SER A 4 -16.20 -25.99 -1.84
N ASP A 5 -16.47 -26.20 -3.12
CA ASP A 5 -15.49 -26.07 -4.20
C ASP A 5 -15.09 -24.60 -4.38
N PHE A 6 -16.06 -23.67 -4.27
CA PHE A 6 -15.79 -22.24 -4.31
C PHE A 6 -14.86 -21.75 -3.17
N LYS A 7 -14.99 -22.33 -1.96
CA LYS A 7 -14.13 -21.95 -0.82
C LYS A 7 -12.66 -22.27 -1.07
N HIS A 8 -12.35 -23.26 -1.91
CA HIS A 8 -10.98 -23.62 -2.22
C HIS A 8 -10.25 -22.52 -3.00
N HIS A 9 -10.97 -21.77 -3.84
CA HIS A 9 -10.41 -20.68 -4.65
C HIS A 9 -10.38 -19.32 -3.93
N LEU A 10 -10.92 -19.20 -2.71
CA LEU A 10 -10.89 -17.93 -1.98
C LEU A 10 -9.47 -17.38 -1.74
N PRO A 11 -8.48 -18.21 -1.37
CA PRO A 11 -7.12 -17.73 -1.15
C PRO A 11 -6.49 -17.13 -2.42
N ILE A 12 -6.64 -17.76 -3.59
CA ILE A 12 -6.10 -17.22 -4.84
C ILE A 12 -6.79 -15.91 -5.26
N ILE A 13 -8.10 -15.79 -5.00
CA ILE A 13 -8.84 -14.53 -5.21
C ILE A 13 -8.29 -13.43 -4.31
N GLN A 14 -8.05 -13.72 -3.03
CA GLN A 14 -7.47 -12.74 -2.09
C GLN A 14 -6.09 -12.28 -2.54
N VAL A 15 -5.26 -13.20 -3.04
CA VAL A 15 -3.93 -12.93 -3.56
C VAL A 15 -3.97 -12.02 -4.79
N LEU A 16 -4.81 -12.34 -5.78
CA LEU A 16 -4.90 -11.62 -7.06
C LEU A 16 -5.72 -10.32 -6.99
N CYS A 17 -6.67 -10.21 -6.07
CA CYS A 17 -7.47 -9.00 -5.86
C CYS A 17 -6.84 -8.04 -4.84
N ASN A 18 -5.56 -8.21 -4.52
CA ASN A 18 -4.87 -7.31 -3.62
C ASN A 18 -4.68 -5.91 -4.26
N PRO A 19 -5.21 -4.83 -3.65
CA PRO A 19 -5.09 -3.47 -4.18
C PRO A 19 -3.66 -2.94 -4.22
N GLY A 20 -2.72 -3.55 -3.49
CA GLY A 20 -1.29 -3.23 -3.54
C GLY A 20 -0.57 -3.78 -4.77
N LEU A 21 -1.22 -4.64 -5.58
CA LEU A 21 -0.61 -5.13 -6.80
C LEU A 21 -0.45 -4.01 -7.83
N ARG A 22 0.75 -3.93 -8.41
CA ARG A 22 1.15 -2.98 -9.45
C ARG A 22 1.64 -3.77 -10.66
N GLU A 23 1.88 -3.09 -11.78
CA GLU A 23 2.37 -3.70 -13.02
C GLU A 23 3.56 -4.65 -12.79
N ARG A 24 4.59 -4.21 -12.04
CA ARG A 24 5.74 -5.03 -11.63
C ARG A 24 5.38 -6.35 -10.92
N HIS A 25 4.27 -6.36 -10.18
CA HIS A 25 3.79 -7.54 -9.46
C HIS A 25 3.10 -8.49 -10.43
N TRP A 26 2.31 -7.95 -11.36
CA TRP A 26 1.62 -8.71 -12.40
C TRP A 26 2.58 -9.34 -13.41
N GLU A 27 3.69 -8.69 -13.72
CA GLU A 27 4.78 -9.28 -14.53
C GLU A 27 5.35 -10.53 -13.86
N LYS A 28 5.67 -10.45 -12.57
CA LYS A 28 6.17 -11.59 -11.78
C LYS A 28 5.11 -12.71 -11.63
N VAL A 29 3.85 -12.34 -11.44
CA VAL A 29 2.72 -13.29 -11.43
C VAL A 29 2.66 -14.02 -12.77
N SER A 30 2.78 -13.30 -13.89
CA SER A 30 2.79 -13.86 -15.24
C SER A 30 3.98 -14.80 -15.47
N GLU A 31 5.15 -14.47 -14.93
CA GLU A 31 6.35 -15.32 -14.99
C GLU A 31 6.17 -16.63 -14.22
N ILE A 32 5.63 -16.57 -12.99
CA ILE A 32 5.39 -17.74 -12.12
C ILE A 32 4.40 -18.72 -12.76
N VAL A 33 3.39 -18.15 -13.41
CA VAL A 33 2.25 -18.88 -13.98
C VAL A 33 2.52 -19.31 -15.44
N GLY A 34 3.46 -18.66 -16.13
CA GLY A 34 3.90 -19.01 -17.48
C GLY A 34 3.07 -18.44 -18.62
N PHE A 35 2.16 -17.49 -18.34
CA PHE A 35 1.37 -16.79 -19.35
C PHE A 35 1.03 -15.36 -18.87
N PRO A 36 0.76 -14.42 -19.80
CA PRO A 36 0.49 -13.03 -19.44
C PRO A 36 -0.84 -12.91 -18.67
N LEU A 37 -0.73 -12.43 -17.43
CA LEU A 37 -1.83 -12.04 -16.55
C LEU A 37 -1.79 -10.53 -16.34
N VAL A 38 -2.86 -9.86 -16.76
CA VAL A 38 -3.02 -8.41 -16.62
C VAL A 38 -4.32 -8.14 -15.86
N PRO A 39 -4.32 -7.24 -14.87
CA PRO A 39 -5.54 -6.85 -14.19
C PRO A 39 -6.44 -6.12 -15.18
N GLY A 40 -7.64 -6.66 -15.42
CA GLY A 40 -8.57 -6.09 -16.38
C GLY A 40 -9.88 -6.87 -16.44
N PRO A 41 -10.86 -6.39 -17.22
CA PRO A 41 -12.15 -7.05 -17.39
C PRO A 41 -12.01 -8.48 -17.97
N GLU A 42 -10.89 -8.77 -18.62
CA GLU A 42 -10.55 -10.07 -19.20
C GLU A 42 -10.08 -11.11 -18.17
N LEU A 43 -9.72 -10.68 -16.95
CA LEU A 43 -9.32 -11.55 -15.85
C LEU A 43 -10.54 -11.89 -15.00
N THR A 44 -11.31 -12.87 -15.48
CA THR A 44 -12.51 -13.35 -14.78
C THR A 44 -12.18 -14.49 -13.83
N LEU A 45 -13.01 -14.68 -12.81
CA LEU A 45 -12.87 -15.81 -11.88
C LEU A 45 -12.94 -17.16 -12.62
N SER A 46 -13.78 -17.28 -13.65
CA SER A 46 -13.84 -18.50 -14.47
C SER A 46 -12.48 -18.81 -15.07
N ARG A 47 -11.80 -17.79 -15.60
CA ARG A 47 -10.49 -17.92 -16.21
C ARG A 47 -9.41 -18.32 -15.20
N ILE A 48 -9.47 -17.78 -13.98
CA ILE A 48 -8.58 -18.15 -12.87
C ILE A 48 -8.73 -19.64 -12.52
N ILE A 49 -9.97 -20.13 -12.48
CA ILE A 49 -10.29 -21.55 -12.22
C ILE A 49 -9.82 -22.44 -13.38
N ASP A 50 -10.10 -22.04 -14.63
CA ASP A 50 -9.69 -22.78 -15.83
C ASP A 50 -8.17 -22.88 -15.96
N MET A 51 -7.44 -21.92 -15.38
CA MET A 51 -5.99 -21.85 -15.37
C MET A 51 -5.33 -22.60 -14.21
N ASN A 52 -6.13 -23.18 -13.30
CA ASN A 52 -5.65 -23.90 -12.12
C ASN A 52 -4.58 -23.14 -11.32
N LEU A 53 -4.79 -21.83 -11.11
CA LEU A 53 -3.84 -20.97 -10.39
C LEU A 53 -3.65 -21.36 -8.92
N ASP A 54 -4.53 -22.20 -8.39
CA ASP A 54 -4.45 -22.76 -7.05
C ASP A 54 -3.12 -23.52 -6.82
N ASP A 55 -2.56 -24.17 -7.84
CA ASP A 55 -1.26 -24.88 -7.76
C ASP A 55 -0.07 -23.92 -7.54
N HIS A 56 -0.23 -22.65 -7.90
CA HIS A 56 0.82 -21.63 -7.80
C HIS A 56 0.70 -20.77 -6.54
N ILE A 57 -0.28 -21.04 -5.68
CA ILE A 57 -0.60 -20.16 -4.56
C ILE A 57 0.57 -19.92 -3.61
N GLU A 58 1.35 -20.97 -3.30
CA GLU A 58 2.52 -20.87 -2.41
C GLU A 58 3.57 -19.88 -2.92
N LYS A 59 3.63 -19.64 -4.24
CA LYS A 59 4.55 -18.69 -4.86
C LYS A 59 3.95 -17.30 -5.00
N LEU A 60 2.63 -17.22 -5.20
CA LEU A 60 1.92 -15.96 -5.41
C LEU A 60 1.58 -15.25 -4.09
N GLU A 61 1.36 -16.00 -3.01
CA GLU A 61 1.02 -15.47 -1.69
C GLU A 61 2.12 -14.56 -1.12
N PRO A 62 3.43 -14.94 -1.11
CA PRO A 62 4.49 -14.04 -0.64
C PRO A 62 4.63 -12.76 -1.47
N LEU A 63 4.36 -12.84 -2.78
CA LEU A 63 4.38 -11.69 -3.68
C LEU A 63 3.24 -10.73 -3.36
N SER A 64 2.03 -11.25 -3.11
CA SER A 64 0.90 -10.44 -2.67
C SER A 64 1.12 -9.88 -1.27
N GLU A 65 1.74 -10.62 -0.35
CA GLU A 65 2.10 -10.11 0.96
C GLU A 65 3.10 -8.93 0.87
N ALA A 66 4.13 -9.06 0.02
CA ALA A 66 5.07 -7.98 -0.26
C ALA A 66 4.35 -6.75 -0.82
N ALA A 67 3.44 -6.94 -1.80
CA ALA A 67 2.65 -5.86 -2.38
C ALA A 67 1.76 -5.16 -1.32
N SER A 68 1.18 -5.90 -0.38
CA SER A 68 0.41 -5.33 0.74
C SER A 68 1.28 -4.47 1.67
N LYS A 69 2.51 -4.93 1.96
CA LYS A 69 3.48 -4.17 2.78
C LYS A 69 3.89 -2.88 2.08
N GLU A 70 4.21 -2.97 0.79
CA GLU A 70 4.55 -1.80 -0.03
C GLU A 70 3.40 -0.80 -0.09
N TYR A 71 2.17 -1.26 -0.35
CA TYR A 71 0.99 -0.40 -0.34
C TYR A 71 0.77 0.30 1.00
N THR A 72 0.93 -0.44 2.10
CA THR A 72 0.80 0.15 3.45
C THR A 72 1.87 1.21 3.70
N LEU A 73 3.11 0.97 3.26
CA LEU A 73 4.20 1.94 3.36
C LEU A 73 3.90 3.20 2.52
N GLU A 74 3.50 3.03 1.25
CA GLU A 74 3.11 4.14 0.36
C GLU A 74 2.00 4.99 1.01
N ARG A 75 0.96 4.36 1.55
CA ARG A 75 -0.14 5.04 2.26
C ARG A 75 0.33 5.81 3.48
N ASN A 76 1.24 5.23 4.28
CA ASN A 76 1.79 5.90 5.45
C ASN A 76 2.61 7.14 5.05
N LEU A 77 3.45 7.02 4.02
CA LEU A 77 4.24 8.14 3.50
C LEU A 77 3.36 9.26 2.95
N GLU A 78 2.32 8.92 2.17
CA GLU A 78 1.36 9.91 1.68
C GLU A 78 0.62 10.62 2.82
N ARG A 79 0.23 9.88 3.86
CA ARG A 79 -0.38 10.47 5.05
C ARG A 79 0.57 11.45 5.71
N MET A 80 1.83 11.06 5.95
CA MET A 80 2.84 11.96 6.52
C MET A 80 2.96 13.23 5.67
N MET A 81 3.11 13.10 4.35
CA MET A 81 3.18 14.27 3.45
C MET A 81 1.96 15.18 3.58
N SER A 82 0.76 14.61 3.68
CA SER A 82 -0.48 15.38 3.84
C SER A 82 -0.60 16.09 5.18
N GLU A 83 -0.06 15.50 6.25
CA GLU A 83 -0.01 16.11 7.58
C GLU A 83 0.97 17.29 7.56
N TRP A 84 2.14 17.14 6.94
CA TRP A 84 3.13 18.21 6.77
C TRP A 84 2.63 19.36 5.87
N ALA A 85 1.79 19.07 4.88
CA ALA A 85 1.33 20.07 3.91
C ALA A 85 0.51 21.21 4.55
N ASN A 86 -0.12 20.97 5.69
CA ASN A 86 -0.98 21.94 6.37
C ASN A 86 -0.31 22.58 7.61
N ILE A 87 0.99 22.33 7.83
CA ILE A 87 1.69 22.91 8.98
C ILE A 87 2.11 24.34 8.65
N GLU A 88 1.72 25.25 9.53
CA GLU A 88 2.11 26.66 9.47
C GLU A 88 2.84 27.06 10.75
N PHE A 89 3.96 27.75 10.60
CA PHE A 89 4.70 28.28 11.74
C PHE A 89 4.09 29.61 12.19
N THR A 90 3.76 29.70 13.48
CA THR A 90 3.33 30.98 14.07
C THR A 90 4.55 31.81 14.43
N ILE A 91 4.62 33.01 13.88
CA ILE A 91 5.71 33.96 14.08
C ILE A 91 5.17 35.17 14.85
N LEU A 92 5.83 35.56 15.93
CA LEU A 92 5.47 36.71 16.77
C LEU A 92 6.60 37.74 16.80
N GLU A 93 6.25 39.02 16.85
CA GLU A 93 7.23 40.09 17.06
C GLU A 93 7.86 39.98 18.45
N TYR A 94 9.19 40.09 18.49
CA TYR A 94 9.94 40.01 19.72
C TYR A 94 10.21 41.41 20.28
N ARG A 95 9.34 41.84 21.19
CA ARG A 95 9.44 43.15 21.87
C ARG A 95 9.58 44.27 20.84
N ASP A 96 10.30 45.35 21.17
CA ASP A 96 10.55 46.47 20.26
C ASP A 96 11.86 46.31 19.45
N THR A 97 12.33 45.07 19.26
CA THR A 97 13.64 44.83 18.62
C THR A 97 13.58 44.85 17.09
N GLY A 98 12.37 44.86 16.49
CA GLY A 98 12.18 44.68 15.05
C GLY A 98 12.48 43.27 14.55
N THR A 99 12.58 42.28 15.44
CA THR A 99 12.84 40.87 15.11
C THR A 99 11.64 39.99 15.46
N TYR A 100 11.65 38.77 14.95
CA TYR A 100 10.55 37.82 15.10
C TYR A 100 11.02 36.51 15.73
N VAL A 101 10.15 35.89 16.53
CA VAL A 101 10.37 34.58 17.15
C VAL A 101 9.28 33.59 16.74
N LEU A 102 9.65 32.33 16.60
CA LEU A 102 8.70 31.24 16.41
C LEU A 102 8.01 30.94 17.74
N SER A 103 6.70 30.81 17.74
CA SER A 103 5.90 30.40 18.91
C SER A 103 5.14 29.11 18.61
N ALA A 104 4.78 28.37 19.66
CA ALA A 104 3.93 27.18 19.58
C ALA A 104 4.46 26.09 18.63
N VAL A 105 5.75 25.76 18.76
CA VAL A 105 6.42 24.73 17.92
C VAL A 105 6.39 23.33 18.56
N ASP A 106 5.95 23.18 19.80
CA ASP A 106 6.01 21.92 20.55
C ASP A 106 5.28 20.78 19.82
N ASP A 107 4.07 21.03 19.31
CA ASP A 107 3.29 20.03 18.56
C ASP A 107 3.95 19.64 17.23
N ILE A 108 4.63 20.60 16.57
CA ILE A 108 5.37 20.35 15.32
C ILE A 108 6.59 19.48 15.60
N GLN A 109 7.28 19.70 16.73
CA GLN A 109 8.41 18.87 17.14
C GLN A 109 7.97 17.45 17.51
N VAL A 110 6.88 17.30 18.25
CA VAL A 110 6.33 15.97 18.59
C VAL A 110 5.95 15.19 17.33
N MET A 111 5.29 15.83 16.36
CA MET A 111 4.96 15.20 15.08
C MET A 111 6.22 14.80 14.30
N LEU A 112 7.25 15.67 14.27
CA LEU A 112 8.52 15.36 13.63
C LEU A 112 9.18 14.13 14.24
N ASP A 113 9.27 14.08 15.56
CA ASP A 113 9.91 12.98 16.28
C ASP A 113 9.14 11.66 16.06
N ASP A 114 7.80 11.70 16.12
CA ASP A 114 6.95 10.53 15.87
C ASP A 114 7.14 9.97 14.45
N HIS A 115 7.23 10.87 13.46
CA HIS A 115 7.49 10.50 12.07
C HIS A 115 8.90 9.98 11.82
N ILE A 116 9.92 10.48 12.53
CA ILE A 116 11.29 9.95 12.44
C ILE A 116 11.38 8.54 13.03
N VAL A 117 10.65 8.23 14.09
CA VAL A 117 10.68 6.90 14.72
C VAL A 117 9.87 5.87 13.92
N LYS A 118 8.81 6.29 13.24
CA LYS A 118 7.89 5.41 12.50
C LYS A 118 8.29 5.11 11.05
N THR A 119 9.31 5.79 10.53
CA THR A 119 9.81 5.64 9.15
C THR A 119 11.18 4.97 9.17
#